data_AF-A0A514XN55-F1
#
_entry.id   AF-A0A514XN55-F1
#
_cell.length_a   1.000
_cell.length_b   1.000
_cell.length_c   1.000
_cell.angle_alpha   90.00
_cell.angle_beta   90.00
_cell.angle_gamma   90.00
#
_symmetry.space_group_name_H-M   'P 1'
#
loop_
_entity.id
_entity.type
_entity.pdbx_description
1 polymer ?
#
loop_
_entity_poly.entity_id
_entity_poly.type
_entity_poly.pdbx_seq_one_letter_code
_entity_poly.pdbx_strand_id
1 'polypeptide(L)' 'MAELETKKKTVTLEKLVSELMKDQPNGNLVKQLTSELGMDYSVDPMTQMNTVLQSMNTVLLQPNRRRDLES' A
#
# COMPACT_ATOMS: atom_id res chain seq x y z
N MET A 1 1.38 19.97 -4.56
CA MET A 1 0.16 19.21 -4.19
C MET A 1 0.40 17.69 -4.26
N ALA A 2 1.06 17.17 -5.30
CA ALA A 2 1.36 15.73 -5.44
C ALA A 2 2.24 15.14 -4.29
N GLU A 3 3.29 15.82 -3.84
CA GLU A 3 4.15 15.32 -2.74
C GLU A 3 3.41 15.09 -1.41
N LEU A 4 2.43 15.95 -1.09
CA LEU A 4 1.68 15.85 0.15
C LEU A 4 0.75 14.63 0.14
N GLU A 5 0.17 14.33 -1.03
CA GLU A 5 -0.69 13.17 -1.24
C GLU A 5 0.12 11.87 -1.20
N THR A 6 1.29 11.84 -1.85
CA THR A 6 2.22 10.70 -1.79
C THR A 6 2.66 10.44 -0.35
N LYS A 7 3.07 11.48 0.39
CA LYS A 7 3.46 11.34 1.80
C LYS A 7 2.33 10.79 2.67
N LYS A 8 1.09 11.24 2.45
CA LYS A 8 -0.09 10.73 3.15
C LYS A 8 -0.32 9.24 2.82
N LYS A 9 -0.26 8.87 1.54
CA LYS A 9 -0.40 7.48 1.09
C LYS A 9 0.69 6.58 1.66
N THR A 10 1.95 7.04 1.71
CA THR A 10 3.06 6.31 2.34
C THR A 10 2.78 6.05 3.83
N VAL A 11 2.38 7.06 4.59
CA VAL A 11 2.07 6.89 6.03
C VAL A 11 0.88 5.93 6.25
N THR A 12 -0.16 6.03 5.44
CA THR A 12 -1.31 5.11 5.52
C THR A 12 -0.90 3.67 5.17
N LEU A 13 0.00 3.50 4.19
CA LEU A 13 0.53 2.20 3.79
C LEU A 13 1.46 1.57 4.85
N GLU A 14 2.33 2.37 5.48
CA GLU A 14 3.15 1.93 6.60
C GLU A 14 2.30 1.43 7.77
N LYS A 15 1.22 2.16 8.10
CA LYS A 15 0.25 1.73 9.12
C LYS A 15 -0.43 0.42 8.75
N LEU A 16 -0.81 0.25 7.49
CA LEU A 16 -1.45 -0.97 7.01
C LEU A 16 -0.50 -2.17 7.11
N VAL A 17 0.74 -2.03 6.68
CA VAL A 17 1.77 -3.07 6.81
C VAL A 17 2.02 -3.40 8.28
N SER A 18 2.18 -2.38 9.13
CA SER A 18 2.38 -2.59 10.56
C SER A 18 1.21 -3.32 11.23
N GLU A 19 -0.02 -3.11 10.78
CA GLU A 19 -1.19 -3.81 11.29
C GLU A 19 -1.21 -5.29 10.86
N LEU A 20 -0.90 -5.55 9.58
CA LEU A 20 -0.87 -6.90 9.01
C LEU A 20 0.25 -7.78 9.57
N MET A 21 1.31 -7.18 10.11
CA MET A 21 2.43 -7.89 10.73
C MET A 21 2.19 -8.23 12.22
N LYS A 22 1.04 -7.87 12.79
CA LYS A 22 0.69 -8.23 14.17
C LYS A 22 0.25 -9.69 14.24
N ASP A 23 0.48 -10.33 15.39
CA ASP A 23 -0.02 -11.67 15.68
C ASP A 23 -1.56 -11.76 15.59
N GLN A 24 -2.25 -10.65 15.92
CA GLN A 24 -3.69 -10.49 15.77
C GLN A 24 -4.00 -9.15 15.08
N PRO A 25 -4.09 -9.14 13.75
CA PRO A 25 -4.40 -7.93 13.00
C PRO A 25 -5.86 -7.49 13.23
N ASN A 26 -6.08 -6.21 13.44
CA ASN A 26 -7.42 -5.63 13.51
C ASN A 26 -8.03 -5.53 12.11
N GLY A 27 -8.90 -6.47 11.76
CA GLY A 27 -9.55 -6.53 10.45
C GLY A 27 -10.33 -5.27 10.06
N ASN A 28 -10.92 -4.54 11.03
CA ASN A 28 -11.62 -3.28 10.76
C ASN A 28 -10.63 -2.18 10.36
N LEU A 29 -9.50 -2.10 11.06
CA LEU A 29 -8.45 -1.14 10.76
C LEU A 29 -7.79 -1.46 9.41
N VAL A 30 -7.50 -2.73 9.14
CA VAL A 30 -7.01 -3.18 7.83
C VAL A 30 -7.97 -2.75 6.73
N LYS A 31 -9.26 -3.07 6.85
CA LYS A 31 -10.27 -2.72 5.85
C LYS A 31 -10.37 -1.21 5.63
N GLN A 32 -10.34 -0.42 6.70
CA GLN A 32 -10.36 1.04 6.61
C GLN A 32 -9.13 1.58 5.85
N LEU A 33 -7.93 1.17 6.24
CA LEU A 33 -6.68 1.63 5.61
C LEU A 33 -6.59 1.18 4.14
N THR A 34 -7.06 -0.03 3.83
CA THR A 34 -7.12 -0.56 2.46
C THR A 34 -8.06 0.30 1.59
N SER A 35 -9.22 0.67 2.12
CA SER A 35 -10.15 1.58 1.44
C SER A 35 -9.59 3.00 1.28
N GLU A 36 -8.89 3.53 2.27
CA GLU A 36 -8.25 4.86 2.20
C GLU A 36 -7.16 4.93 1.12
N LEU A 37 -6.50 3.81 0.84
CA LEU A 37 -5.51 3.67 -0.22
C LEU A 37 -6.11 3.35 -1.59
N GLY A 38 -7.43 3.15 -1.68
CA GLY A 38 -8.12 2.75 -2.91
C GLY A 38 -7.76 1.34 -3.37
N MET A 39 -7.46 0.45 -2.42
CA MET A 39 -7.06 -0.93 -2.67
C MET A 39 -8.24 -1.88 -2.45
N ASP A 40 -8.22 -3.02 -3.14
CA ASP A 40 -9.20 -4.09 -2.90
C ASP A 40 -8.89 -4.80 -1.57
N TYR A 41 -9.92 -4.93 -0.74
CA TYR A 41 -9.84 -5.65 0.52
C TYR A 41 -10.15 -7.15 0.31
N SER A 42 -9.32 -8.00 0.89
CA SER A 42 -9.54 -9.44 0.97
C SER A 42 -9.58 -9.91 2.43
N VAL A 43 -10.47 -10.86 2.70
CA VAL A 43 -10.53 -11.59 3.98
C VAL A 43 -9.42 -12.65 4.05
N ASP A 44 -8.94 -13.13 2.90
CA ASP A 44 -7.81 -14.06 2.83
C ASP A 44 -6.49 -13.32 3.10
N PRO A 45 -5.72 -13.67 4.15
CA PRO A 45 -4.53 -12.95 4.56
C PRO A 45 -3.44 -12.91 3.48
N MET A 46 -3.26 -13.98 2.69
CA MET A 46 -2.25 -14.01 1.64
C MET A 46 -2.61 -13.11 0.47
N THR A 47 -3.87 -13.11 0.06
CA THR A 47 -4.40 -12.22 -0.98
C THR A 47 -4.31 -10.76 -0.53
N GLN A 48 -4.63 -10.47 0.73
CA GLN A 48 -4.50 -9.14 1.30
C GLN A 48 -3.03 -8.68 1.31
N MET A 49 -2.11 -9.55 1.73
CA MET A 49 -0.67 -9.25 1.75
C MET A 49 -0.15 -8.97 0.33
N ASN A 50 -0.52 -9.79 -0.65
CA ASN A 50 -0.13 -9.60 -2.06
C ASN A 50 -0.62 -8.25 -2.60
N THR A 51 -1.85 -7.89 -2.28
CA THR A 51 -2.45 -6.61 -2.70
C THR A 51 -1.67 -5.43 -2.10
N VAL A 52 -1.31 -5.51 -0.81
CA VAL A 52 -0.46 -4.51 -0.12
C VAL A 52 0.91 -4.37 -0.78
N LEU A 53 1.59 -5.47 -1.07
CA LEU A 53 2.91 -5.46 -1.74
C LEU A 53 2.85 -4.83 -3.15
N GLN A 54 1.79 -5.10 -3.92
CA GLN A 54 1.59 -4.47 -5.24
C GLN A 54 1.39 -2.96 -5.14
N SER A 55 0.63 -2.49 -4.14
CA SER A 55 0.45 -1.05 -3.93
C SER A 55 1.72 -0.37 -3.41
N MET A 56 2.54 -1.05 -2.59
CA MET A 56 3.88 -0.56 -2.23
C MET A 56 4.74 -0.31 -3.48
N ASN A 57 4.74 -1.25 -4.43
CA ASN A 57 5.45 -1.05 -5.68
C ASN A 57 4.92 0.15 -6.49
N THR A 58 3.63 0.44 -6.40
CA THR A 58 3.02 1.55 -7.15
C THR A 58 3.26 2.91 -6.49
N VAL A 59 3.14 2.97 -5.17
CA VAL A 59 3.26 4.22 -4.38
C VAL A 59 4.73 4.58 -4.13
N LEU A 60 5.62 3.60 -3.98
CA LEU A 60 7.03 3.84 -3.61
C LEU A 60 8.01 3.76 -4.81
N LEU A 61 7.67 3.08 -5.92
CA LEU A 61 8.63 2.85 -7.02
C LEU A 61 8.41 3.69 -8.30
N GLN A 62 7.58 4.73 -8.29
CA GLN A 62 7.61 5.74 -9.38
C GLN A 62 8.12 7.08 -8.85
N PRO A 63 9.27 7.58 -9.36
CA PRO A 63 9.43 7.96 -10.77
C PRO A 63 10.69 7.43 -11.53
N ASN A 64 11.35 6.34 -11.14
CA ASN A 64 12.62 5.91 -11.78
C ASN A 64 12.51 4.85 -12.91
N ARG A 65 11.36 4.71 -13.59
CA ARG A 65 11.18 3.64 -14.59
C ARG A 65 11.01 4.06 -16.05
N ARG A 66 11.29 5.32 -16.41
CA ARG A 66 11.20 5.78 -17.83
C ARG A 66 12.24 6.84 -18.20
N ARG A 67 13.54 6.58 -18.08
CA ARG A 67 14.53 7.45 -18.74
C ARG A 67 15.77 6.74 -19.33
N ASP A 68 15.79 5.41 -19.37
CA ASP A 68 17.04 4.69 -19.64
C ASP A 68 16.88 3.47 -20.57
N LEU A 69 15.74 3.32 -21.26
CA LEU A 69 15.51 2.22 -22.21
C LEU A 69 14.96 2.64 -23.59
N GLU A 70 15.14 3.90 -23.97
CA GLU A 70 15.02 4.31 -25.38
C GLU A 70 16.41 4.67 -25.91
N SER A 71 17.10 3.70 -26.51
CA SER A 71 18.25 3.90 -27.41
C SER A 71 18.08 3.03 -28.65
#